data_AF-A0A925UXN9-F1
#
_entry.id   AF-A0A925UXN9-F1
#
_cell.length_a   1.000
_cell.length_b   1.000
_cell.length_c   1.000
_cell.angle_alpha   90.00
_cell.angle_beta   90.00
_cell.angle_gamma   90.00
#
_symmetry.space_group_name_H-M   'P 1'
#
loop_
_entity.id
_entity.type
_entity.pdbx_description
1 polymer ?
#
loop_
_entity_poly.entity_id
_entity_poly.type
_entity_poly.pdbx_seq_one_letter_code
_entity_poly.pdbx_strand_id
1 'polypeptide(L)'
;GPGGAGGPGGGLAGGGRGGAAGGQGGPGGPGGPGGGRGQGGLGGPGGFGGPGGLGGPGGPGGQTGGTPQKLQTLRLIITTTDGKKSEAYVPVSTSGSGDKGWRTAAIPLQAISGFDRTNKEIKEIGFSGDVITTFYIGDLRVVNDTTPITGEPNVRELNLALGDFVNLAANGYGGSSILKYSWDFDDKDGIQEDAVGQYVRRQFRKPGTITVTLTISDQFGLKKAFSTTLKAKVNP
;
A
#
# COMPACT_ATOMS: atom_id res chain seq x y z
N GLY A 1 -12.23 -41.86 39.93
CA GLY A 1 -11.25 -42.24 40.96
C GLY A 1 -10.03 -41.35 40.82
N PRO A 2 -9.62 -40.63 41.87
CA PRO A 2 -8.67 -39.52 41.83
C PRO A 2 -7.24 -39.89 42.31
N GLY A 3 -6.32 -38.92 42.23
CA GLY A 3 -5.07 -38.84 43.02
C GLY A 3 -3.78 -38.96 42.18
N GLY A 4 -2.71 -38.19 42.36
CA GLY A 4 -2.32 -37.10 43.27
C GLY A 4 -1.09 -36.40 42.65
N ALA A 5 -0.91 -35.07 42.75
CA ALA A 5 -0.34 -34.31 43.87
C ALA A 5 1.12 -34.68 44.25
N GLY A 6 2.05 -33.74 44.07
CA GLY A 6 3.40 -33.78 44.64
C GLY A 6 4.37 -32.72 44.08
N GLY A 7 4.39 -31.51 44.64
CA GLY A 7 5.64 -30.72 44.77
C GLY A 7 6.46 -31.21 45.97
N PRO A 8 7.46 -30.49 46.55
CA PRO A 8 7.85 -29.08 46.32
C PRO A 8 9.38 -28.78 46.39
N GLY A 9 9.74 -27.48 46.33
CA GLY A 9 10.95 -26.88 46.95
C GLY A 9 12.21 -26.81 46.08
N GLY A 10 13.04 -25.76 46.08
CA GLY A 10 13.10 -24.53 46.88
C GLY A 10 14.55 -23.99 46.89
N GLY A 11 14.73 -22.67 46.93
CA GLY A 11 15.97 -21.98 47.31
C GLY A 11 16.90 -21.53 46.16
N LEU A 12 17.66 -20.43 46.21
CA LEU A 12 17.61 -19.06 46.75
C LEU A 12 19.03 -18.48 46.54
N ALA A 13 19.13 -17.14 46.36
CA ALA A 13 20.32 -16.27 46.51
C ALA A 13 21.46 -16.38 45.46
N GLY A 14 22.15 -15.31 45.04
CA GLY A 14 22.10 -13.89 45.43
C GLY A 14 23.25 -13.08 44.79
N GLY A 15 23.18 -11.73 44.94
CA GLY A 15 24.28 -10.75 44.82
C GLY A 15 24.71 -10.38 43.39
N GLY A 16 24.96 -9.13 42.99
CA GLY A 16 25.08 -7.85 43.69
C GLY A 16 26.16 -6.98 43.00
N ARG A 17 25.95 -5.65 42.99
CA ARG A 17 26.87 -4.54 42.60
C ARG A 17 27.00 -4.29 41.09
N GLY A 18 26.92 -3.07 40.55
CA GLY A 18 27.10 -1.73 41.13
C GLY A 18 28.36 -1.10 40.55
N GLY A 19 28.21 -0.07 39.70
CA GLY A 19 29.33 0.70 39.14
C GLY A 19 28.85 1.84 38.24
N ALA A 20 29.00 3.08 38.73
CA ALA A 20 28.73 4.34 38.04
C ALA A 20 30.05 5.05 37.72
N ALA A 21 30.07 5.83 36.61
CA ALA A 21 30.90 7.00 36.27
C ALA A 21 30.95 7.09 34.74
N GLY A 22 30.86 8.22 34.04
CA GLY A 22 30.86 9.65 34.35
C GLY A 22 31.08 10.38 33.00
N GLY A 23 30.72 11.65 32.87
CA GLY A 23 31.10 12.45 31.69
C GLY A 23 30.14 13.59 31.34
N GLN A 24 30.36 14.75 31.96
CA GLN A 24 29.77 16.04 31.61
C GLN A 24 30.44 16.61 30.34
N GLY A 25 29.71 17.41 29.55
CA GLY A 25 30.25 18.28 28.51
C GLY A 25 29.15 19.09 27.84
N GLY A 26 29.06 20.38 28.17
CA GLY A 26 27.96 21.29 27.83
C GLY A 26 27.93 21.84 26.38
N PRO A 27 26.96 22.71 26.07
CA PRO A 27 26.59 23.10 24.71
C PRO A 27 27.40 24.28 24.15
N GLY A 28 27.83 24.16 22.89
CA GLY A 28 28.39 25.24 22.08
C GLY A 28 27.29 26.08 21.42
N GLY A 29 27.34 27.40 21.59
CA GLY A 29 26.42 28.35 20.99
C GLY A 29 26.73 28.67 19.51
N PRO A 30 25.80 29.29 18.77
CA PRO A 30 26.10 29.88 17.47
C PRO A 30 26.25 31.40 17.55
N GLY A 31 27.39 31.90 17.05
CA GLY A 31 27.61 33.30 16.72
C GLY A 31 26.99 33.69 15.38
N GLY A 32 26.58 34.95 15.27
CA GLY A 32 26.27 35.61 13.99
C GLY A 32 27.54 35.83 13.15
N PRO A 33 27.39 36.32 11.90
CA PRO A 33 27.24 37.76 11.72
C PRO A 33 26.39 38.24 10.52
N GLY A 34 25.88 39.47 10.63
CA GLY A 34 26.19 40.55 9.69
C GLY A 34 25.51 40.61 8.31
N GLY A 35 24.48 41.47 8.22
CA GLY A 35 24.46 42.68 7.38
C GLY A 35 24.60 42.57 5.84
N GLY A 36 23.58 43.08 5.13
CA GLY A 36 23.72 43.46 3.72
C GLY A 36 22.40 43.86 3.06
N ARG A 37 22.05 45.15 3.13
CA ARG A 37 21.01 45.78 2.30
C ARG A 37 21.56 45.96 0.88
N GLY A 38 20.74 45.71 -0.14
CA GLY A 38 21.08 45.99 -1.54
C GLY A 38 19.85 45.95 -2.44
N GLN A 39 19.29 47.13 -2.68
CA GLN A 39 18.17 47.42 -3.57
C GLN A 39 18.65 47.63 -5.02
N GLY A 40 17.82 47.27 -5.99
CA GLY A 40 17.95 47.67 -7.40
C GLY A 40 17.91 46.46 -8.34
N GLY A 41 17.18 46.44 -9.45
CA GLY A 41 16.34 47.43 -10.11
C GLY A 41 15.76 46.76 -11.35
N LEU A 42 14.52 47.09 -11.66
CA LEU A 42 13.79 46.64 -12.85
C LEU A 42 14.37 47.33 -14.10
N GLY A 43 14.56 46.57 -15.18
CA GLY A 43 14.91 47.10 -16.49
C GLY A 43 14.60 46.10 -17.60
N GLY A 44 13.43 46.24 -18.22
CA GLY A 44 13.08 45.59 -19.49
C GLY A 44 13.59 46.40 -20.71
N PRO A 45 13.06 46.18 -21.91
CA PRO A 45 13.74 45.41 -22.96
C PRO A 45 14.08 46.23 -24.22
N GLY A 46 15.03 45.74 -25.00
CA GLY A 46 15.32 46.14 -26.38
C GLY A 46 16.32 45.16 -26.97
N GLY A 47 16.32 44.74 -28.23
CA GLY A 47 15.58 45.14 -29.41
C GLY A 47 16.49 44.82 -30.61
N PHE A 48 15.98 44.00 -31.54
CA PHE A 48 16.34 43.87 -32.96
C PHE A 48 17.76 43.46 -33.42
N GLY A 49 17.80 42.47 -34.32
CA GLY A 49 18.63 42.59 -35.54
C GLY A 49 19.49 41.39 -35.95
N GLY A 50 18.99 40.57 -36.90
CA GLY A 50 19.72 40.21 -38.13
C GLY A 50 20.82 39.13 -38.09
N PRO A 51 21.20 38.57 -39.25
CA PRO A 51 21.51 37.14 -39.40
C PRO A 51 23.01 36.82 -39.60
N GLY A 52 23.40 35.61 -39.19
CA GLY A 52 24.66 34.97 -39.60
C GLY A 52 25.60 34.66 -38.45
N GLY A 53 25.85 33.38 -38.19
CA GLY A 53 26.81 32.96 -37.17
C GLY A 53 26.90 31.45 -37.00
N LEU A 54 27.70 30.84 -37.88
CA LEU A 54 28.60 29.69 -37.70
C LEU A 54 28.45 28.82 -36.43
N GLY A 55 28.41 27.51 -36.67
CA GLY A 55 28.21 26.44 -35.68
C GLY A 55 29.03 26.55 -34.39
N GLY A 56 28.32 26.37 -33.28
CA GLY A 56 28.89 26.10 -31.97
C GLY A 56 28.95 24.58 -31.71
N PRO A 57 29.88 24.12 -30.84
CA PRO A 57 30.11 22.70 -30.62
C PRO A 57 28.87 22.03 -29.99
N GLY A 58 28.55 20.83 -30.46
CA GLY A 58 27.47 20.01 -29.90
C GLY A 58 27.59 19.91 -28.39
N GLY A 59 26.62 20.49 -27.69
CA GLY A 59 26.45 20.28 -26.26
C GLY A 59 26.30 18.79 -25.99
N PRO A 60 26.85 18.28 -24.86
CA PRO A 60 26.79 16.87 -24.54
C PRO A 60 25.33 16.45 -24.55
N GLY A 61 25.01 15.48 -25.41
CA GLY A 61 23.68 14.91 -25.54
C GLY A 61 23.18 14.57 -24.14
N GLY A 62 22.19 15.33 -23.68
CA GLY A 62 21.49 15.02 -22.46
C GLY A 62 20.95 13.62 -22.65
N GLN A 63 21.59 12.64 -22.02
CA GLN A 63 20.95 11.35 -21.79
C GLN A 63 19.70 11.69 -21.01
N THR A 64 18.57 11.70 -21.71
CA THR A 64 17.27 11.51 -21.12
C THR A 64 17.29 10.11 -20.55
N GLY A 65 17.92 9.97 -19.37
CA GLY A 65 17.77 8.81 -18.52
C GLY A 65 16.32 8.77 -18.11
N GLY A 66 15.49 8.14 -18.95
CA GLY A 66 14.12 7.82 -18.61
C GLY A 66 14.17 7.10 -17.28
N THR A 67 13.32 7.52 -16.35
CA THR A 67 13.13 6.79 -15.09
C THR A 67 12.95 5.30 -15.42
N PRO A 68 13.72 4.39 -14.79
CA PRO A 68 13.58 2.96 -15.04
C PRO A 68 12.11 2.57 -14.86
N GLN A 69 11.45 2.18 -15.95
CA GLN A 69 10.06 1.80 -15.91
C GLN A 69 9.96 0.49 -15.12
N LYS A 70 9.13 0.50 -14.07
CA LYS A 70 8.87 -0.68 -13.24
C LYS A 70 7.71 -1.45 -13.84
N LEU A 71 7.82 -2.77 -13.86
CA LEU A 71 6.73 -3.67 -14.23
C LEU A 71 5.50 -3.35 -13.36
N GLN A 72 4.37 -3.01 -13.98
CA GLN A 72 3.13 -2.72 -13.24
C GLN A 72 2.09 -3.82 -13.44
N THR A 73 2.05 -4.41 -14.63
CA THR A 73 1.06 -5.40 -15.01
C THR A 73 1.70 -6.55 -15.79
N LEU A 74 1.30 -7.79 -15.48
CA LEU A 74 1.55 -8.95 -16.31
C LEU A 74 0.31 -9.27 -17.14
N ARG A 75 0.47 -9.47 -18.44
CA ARG A 75 -0.55 -10.08 -19.30
C ARG A 75 -0.24 -11.57 -19.42
N LEU A 76 -1.26 -12.38 -19.19
CA LEU A 76 -1.24 -13.83 -19.34
C LEU A 76 -2.06 -14.21 -20.58
N ILE A 77 -1.49 -15.06 -21.42
CA ILE A 77 -2.19 -15.73 -22.51
C ILE A 77 -2.31 -17.21 -22.14
N ILE A 78 -3.52 -17.68 -21.91
CA ILE A 78 -3.79 -19.06 -21.54
C ILE A 78 -4.30 -19.79 -22.77
N THR A 79 -3.60 -20.83 -23.18
CA THR A 79 -4.03 -21.71 -24.28
C THR A 79 -4.50 -23.03 -23.70
N THR A 80 -5.70 -23.46 -24.07
CA THR A 80 -6.29 -24.73 -23.65
C THR A 80 -6.04 -25.85 -24.66
N THR A 81 -6.27 -27.11 -24.27
CA THR A 81 -6.00 -28.28 -25.14
C THR A 81 -6.91 -28.32 -26.38
N ASP A 82 -8.06 -27.65 -26.35
CA ASP A 82 -8.93 -27.41 -27.52
C ASP A 82 -8.42 -26.29 -28.47
N GLY A 83 -7.24 -25.72 -28.19
CA GLY A 83 -6.59 -24.70 -29.02
C GLY A 83 -7.12 -23.28 -28.82
N LYS A 84 -8.10 -23.07 -27.95
CA LYS A 84 -8.63 -21.73 -27.64
C LYS A 84 -7.67 -20.94 -26.76
N LYS A 85 -7.76 -19.62 -26.87
CA LYS A 85 -6.93 -18.67 -26.11
C LYS A 85 -7.80 -17.77 -25.24
N SER A 86 -7.29 -17.48 -24.06
CA SER A 86 -7.91 -16.59 -23.08
C SER A 86 -6.86 -15.62 -22.54
N GLU A 87 -7.31 -14.44 -22.10
CA GLU A 87 -6.40 -13.39 -21.65
C GLU A 87 -6.75 -12.89 -20.25
N ALA A 88 -5.71 -12.60 -19.47
CA ALA A 88 -5.84 -11.98 -18.15
C ALA A 88 -4.76 -10.92 -17.92
N TYR A 89 -5.10 -9.90 -17.13
CA TYR A 89 -4.18 -8.83 -16.73
C TYR A 89 -4.05 -8.85 -15.20
N VAL A 90 -2.83 -9.11 -14.74
CA VAL A 90 -2.47 -9.24 -13.33
C VAL A 90 -1.72 -7.98 -12.90
N PRO A 91 -2.30 -7.11 -12.06
CA PRO A 91 -1.55 -6.02 -11.47
C PRO A 91 -0.51 -6.60 -10.49
N VAL A 92 0.77 -6.30 -10.73
CA VAL A 92 1.88 -6.66 -9.84
C VAL A 92 2.31 -5.47 -8.96
N SER A 93 1.70 -4.31 -9.18
CA SER A 93 2.03 -3.02 -8.57
C SER A 93 1.20 -2.68 -7.34
N THR A 94 0.80 -3.63 -6.50
CA THR A 94 0.25 -3.27 -5.18
C THR A 94 0.75 -4.21 -4.08
N SER A 95 1.23 -3.58 -3.02
CA SER A 95 1.51 -4.05 -1.65
C SER A 95 1.60 -5.56 -1.39
N GLY A 96 2.82 -6.01 -1.11
CA GLY A 96 3.12 -7.34 -0.59
C GLY A 96 4.63 -7.45 -0.49
N SER A 97 5.20 -7.07 0.66
CA SER A 97 6.61 -7.30 0.96
C SER A 97 6.77 -8.78 1.30
N GLY A 98 6.71 -9.66 0.30
CA GLY A 98 7.29 -10.99 0.47
C GLY A 98 8.77 -10.84 0.80
N ASP A 99 9.34 -11.84 1.47
CA ASP A 99 10.77 -11.90 1.74
C ASP A 99 11.56 -11.52 0.48
N LYS A 100 12.43 -10.52 0.58
CA LYS A 100 13.30 -10.09 -0.53
C LYS A 100 12.58 -9.57 -1.78
N GLY A 101 11.33 -9.10 -1.68
CA GLY A 101 10.63 -8.42 -2.77
C GLY A 101 9.79 -9.32 -3.68
N TRP A 102 9.58 -10.59 -3.31
CA TRP A 102 8.61 -11.47 -3.96
C TRP A 102 7.18 -10.96 -3.76
N ARG A 103 6.36 -11.07 -4.80
CA ARG A 103 4.96 -10.67 -4.79
C ARG A 103 4.10 -11.83 -5.24
N THR A 104 2.96 -11.99 -4.59
CA THR A 104 1.92 -12.93 -4.99
C THR A 104 0.81 -12.18 -5.70
N ALA A 105 0.32 -12.75 -6.79
CA ALA A 105 -0.88 -12.26 -7.44
C ALA A 105 -1.73 -13.45 -7.89
N ALA A 106 -3.04 -13.31 -7.78
CA ALA A 106 -3.97 -14.35 -8.16
C ALA A 106 -5.08 -13.75 -9.02
N ILE A 107 -5.49 -14.51 -10.03
CA ILE A 107 -6.66 -14.20 -10.84
C ILE A 107 -7.57 -15.43 -10.80
N PRO A 108 -8.83 -15.27 -10.41
CA PRO A 108 -9.80 -16.36 -10.51
C PRO A 108 -9.98 -16.78 -11.97
N LEU A 109 -9.97 -18.09 -12.24
CA LEU A 109 -10.11 -18.62 -13.60
C LEU A 109 -11.37 -18.11 -14.33
N GLN A 110 -12.47 -17.88 -13.60
CA GLN A 110 -13.72 -17.36 -14.15
C GLN A 110 -13.67 -15.86 -14.51
N ALA A 111 -12.69 -15.11 -14.00
CA ALA A 111 -12.49 -13.70 -14.36
C ALA A 111 -11.61 -13.55 -15.62
N ILE A 112 -11.11 -14.66 -16.18
CA ILE A 112 -10.24 -14.67 -17.35
C ILE A 112 -11.10 -14.59 -18.61
N SER A 113 -10.85 -13.57 -19.43
CA SER A 113 -11.66 -13.30 -20.62
C SER A 113 -11.57 -14.47 -21.61
N GLY A 114 -12.72 -15.06 -21.89
CA GLY A 114 -12.87 -16.18 -22.83
C GLY A 114 -12.50 -17.56 -22.31
N PHE A 115 -12.10 -17.69 -21.04
CA PHE A 115 -11.75 -18.99 -20.46
C PHE A 115 -12.98 -19.90 -20.28
N ASP A 116 -14.13 -19.30 -20.01
CA ASP A 116 -15.44 -19.95 -19.93
C ASP A 116 -15.84 -20.70 -21.21
N ARG A 117 -15.37 -20.22 -22.37
CA ARG A 117 -15.64 -20.81 -23.70
C ARG A 117 -14.72 -21.98 -24.06
N THR A 118 -13.76 -22.33 -23.20
CA THR A 118 -12.79 -23.40 -23.42
C THR A 118 -13.21 -24.72 -22.79
N ASN A 119 -12.46 -25.80 -23.05
CA ASN A 119 -12.59 -27.06 -22.31
C ASN A 119 -11.93 -27.01 -20.91
N LYS A 120 -11.37 -25.87 -20.50
CA LYS A 120 -10.75 -25.59 -19.18
C LYS A 120 -9.52 -26.44 -18.85
N GLU A 121 -8.99 -27.19 -19.81
CA GLU A 121 -7.73 -27.92 -19.69
C GLU A 121 -6.60 -27.05 -20.22
N ILE A 122 -5.77 -26.52 -19.31
CA ILE A 122 -4.66 -25.63 -19.68
C ILE A 122 -3.54 -26.44 -20.34
N LYS A 123 -3.12 -26.02 -21.53
CA LYS A 123 -1.97 -26.55 -22.26
C LYS A 123 -0.71 -25.70 -22.06
N GLU A 124 -0.87 -24.39 -22.13
CA GLU A 124 0.26 -23.43 -22.10
C GLU A 124 -0.19 -22.10 -21.48
N ILE A 125 0.73 -21.44 -20.77
CA ILE A 125 0.54 -20.07 -20.27
C ILE A 125 1.72 -19.22 -20.75
N GLY A 126 1.44 -18.24 -21.60
CA GLY A 126 2.39 -17.21 -22.02
C GLY A 126 2.33 -16.01 -21.07
N PHE A 127 3.48 -15.45 -20.75
CA PHE A 127 3.62 -14.27 -19.87
C PHE A 127 4.27 -13.12 -20.63
N SER A 128 3.75 -11.91 -20.44
CA SER A 128 4.38 -10.69 -20.94
C SER A 128 4.21 -9.55 -19.93
N GLY A 129 5.23 -8.72 -19.78
CA GLY A 129 5.16 -7.50 -18.99
C GLY A 129 4.71 -6.28 -19.81
N ASP A 130 4.28 -5.23 -19.12
CA ASP A 130 4.01 -3.91 -19.70
C ASP A 130 5.28 -3.07 -19.96
N VAL A 131 6.44 -3.60 -19.57
CA VAL A 131 7.76 -3.02 -19.81
C VAL A 131 8.76 -4.14 -20.14
N ILE A 132 9.79 -3.81 -20.93
CA ILE A 132 10.94 -4.70 -21.15
C ILE A 132 11.77 -4.74 -19.87
N THR A 133 11.67 -5.83 -19.12
CA THR A 133 12.44 -6.06 -17.91
C THR A 133 12.58 -7.55 -17.62
N THR A 134 13.46 -7.90 -16.69
CA THR A 134 13.53 -9.25 -16.12
C THR A 134 12.63 -9.33 -14.91
N PHE A 135 11.72 -10.30 -14.91
CA PHE A 135 10.97 -10.69 -13.73
C PHE A 135 11.14 -12.20 -13.52
N TYR A 136 10.99 -12.64 -12.29
CA TYR A 136 11.08 -14.05 -11.92
C TYR A 136 9.71 -14.54 -11.51
N ILE A 137 9.40 -15.78 -11.88
CA ILE A 137 8.24 -16.51 -11.38
C ILE A 137 8.78 -17.54 -10.39
N GLY A 138 8.37 -17.41 -9.13
CA GLY A 138 8.83 -18.30 -8.07
C GLY A 138 7.94 -19.54 -7.95
N ASP A 139 6.62 -19.32 -7.93
CA ASP A 139 5.63 -20.39 -7.87
C ASP A 139 4.43 -20.03 -8.75
N LEU A 140 3.85 -21.04 -9.38
CA LEU A 140 2.63 -20.95 -10.17
C LEU A 140 1.79 -22.18 -9.88
N ARG A 141 0.62 -21.96 -9.29
CA ARG A 141 -0.29 -23.03 -8.88
C ARG A 141 -1.73 -22.63 -9.08
N VAL A 142 -2.56 -23.61 -9.41
CA VAL A 142 -4.02 -23.49 -9.33
C VAL A 142 -4.41 -23.87 -7.91
N VAL A 143 -5.17 -23.00 -7.23
CA VAL A 143 -5.64 -23.23 -5.87
C VAL A 143 -7.15 -23.15 -5.82
N ASN A 144 -7.75 -23.96 -4.95
CA ASN A 144 -9.11 -23.74 -4.47
C ASN A 144 -9.03 -23.01 -3.14
N ASP A 145 -9.40 -21.74 -3.13
CA ASP A 145 -9.32 -20.90 -1.95
C ASP A 145 -10.71 -20.56 -1.39
N THR A 146 -11.08 -21.28 -0.34
CA THR A 146 -12.32 -21.09 0.41
C THR A 146 -12.14 -20.22 1.66
N THR A 147 -10.96 -19.60 1.84
CA THR A 147 -10.67 -18.76 3.00
C THR A 147 -11.66 -17.58 3.06
N PRO A 148 -12.46 -17.44 4.13
CA PRO A 148 -13.36 -16.30 4.30
C PRO A 148 -12.59 -14.98 4.34
N ILE A 149 -13.24 -13.90 3.93
CA ILE A 149 -12.70 -12.56 4.11
C ILE A 149 -12.93 -12.15 5.56
N THR A 150 -11.88 -11.68 6.22
CA THR A 150 -11.93 -11.02 7.53
C THR A 150 -11.10 -9.73 7.50
N GLY A 151 -11.30 -8.87 8.50
CA GLY A 151 -10.59 -7.60 8.57
C GLY A 151 -10.41 -7.09 10.00
N GLU A 152 -9.27 -6.45 10.24
CA GLU A 152 -8.99 -5.73 11.48
C GLU A 152 -8.64 -4.27 11.17
N PRO A 153 -9.50 -3.29 11.52
CA PRO A 153 -9.14 -1.89 11.46
C PRO A 153 -8.09 -1.57 12.53
N ASN A 154 -7.27 -0.54 12.29
CA ASN A 154 -6.26 -0.09 13.25
C ASN A 154 -6.86 0.51 14.53
N VAL A 155 -8.14 0.89 14.50
CA VAL A 155 -8.86 1.49 15.62
C VAL A 155 -10.33 1.08 15.58
N ARG A 156 -10.92 0.91 16.77
CA ARG A 156 -12.34 0.57 16.96
C ARG A 156 -13.16 1.74 17.53
N GLU A 157 -12.51 2.57 18.34
CA GLU A 157 -13.11 3.74 18.98
C GLU A 157 -12.15 4.93 18.91
N LEU A 158 -12.68 6.09 18.56
CA LEU A 158 -11.95 7.35 18.47
C LEU A 158 -12.61 8.39 19.36
N ASN A 159 -11.79 9.18 20.05
CA ASN A 159 -12.22 10.36 20.77
C ASN A 159 -11.44 11.55 20.21
N LEU A 160 -12.11 12.38 19.42
CA LEU A 160 -11.53 13.43 18.58
C LEU A 160 -12.01 14.81 19.03
N ALA A 161 -11.20 15.84 18.80
CA ALA A 161 -11.67 17.21 18.78
C ALA A 161 -12.25 17.56 17.39
N LEU A 162 -13.16 18.53 17.35
CA LEU A 162 -13.76 19.00 16.11
C LEU A 162 -12.68 19.49 15.13
N GLY A 163 -12.67 18.93 13.92
CA GLY A 163 -11.68 19.30 12.90
C GLY A 163 -10.37 18.52 12.97
N ASP A 164 -10.20 17.56 13.87
CA ASP A 164 -9.03 16.68 13.87
C ASP A 164 -8.96 15.82 12.60
N PHE A 165 -7.74 15.63 12.11
CA PHE A 165 -7.44 14.62 11.09
C PHE A 165 -7.10 13.29 11.76
N VAL A 166 -7.73 12.22 11.31
CA VAL A 166 -7.40 10.85 11.71
C VAL A 166 -6.93 10.03 10.52
N ASN A 167 -5.98 9.14 10.77
CA ASN A 167 -5.54 8.13 9.82
C ASN A 167 -6.21 6.80 10.17
N LEU A 168 -7.10 6.36 9.29
CA LEU A 168 -7.77 5.08 9.37
C LEU A 168 -7.03 4.09 8.47
N ALA A 169 -6.85 2.88 8.96
CA ALA A 169 -6.25 1.80 8.21
C ALA A 169 -6.91 0.48 8.57
N ALA A 170 -6.80 -0.52 7.69
CA ALA A 170 -7.25 -1.87 7.99
C ALA A 170 -6.31 -2.92 7.39
N ASN A 171 -6.22 -4.06 8.07
CA ASN A 171 -5.61 -5.26 7.52
C ASN A 171 -6.72 -6.24 7.13
N GLY A 172 -6.80 -6.58 5.84
CA GLY A 172 -7.71 -7.60 5.34
C GLY A 172 -7.01 -8.94 5.18
N TYR A 173 -7.73 -10.02 5.44
CA TYR A 173 -7.28 -11.40 5.23
C TYR A 173 -8.32 -12.10 4.36
N GLY A 174 -7.89 -12.72 3.27
CA GLY A 174 -8.81 -13.35 2.32
C GLY A 174 -8.16 -14.44 1.48
N GLY A 175 -7.08 -15.06 1.98
CA GLY A 175 -6.28 -16.03 1.24
C GLY A 175 -5.63 -15.41 0.00
N SER A 176 -5.96 -15.95 -1.17
CA SER A 176 -5.47 -15.52 -2.49
C SER A 176 -6.30 -14.38 -3.10
N SER A 177 -7.38 -13.93 -2.45
CA SER A 177 -8.20 -12.82 -2.96
C SER A 177 -7.41 -11.51 -3.06
N ILE A 178 -7.62 -10.77 -4.14
CA ILE A 178 -7.26 -9.36 -4.22
C ILE A 178 -8.34 -8.58 -3.47
N LEU A 179 -7.98 -7.89 -2.40
CA LEU A 179 -8.94 -7.21 -1.53
C LEU A 179 -9.11 -5.73 -1.90
N LYS A 180 -10.36 -5.28 -1.88
CA LYS A 180 -10.77 -3.88 -1.92
C LYS A 180 -11.26 -3.43 -0.56
N TYR A 181 -11.03 -2.15 -0.25
CA TYR A 181 -11.44 -1.51 0.99
C TYR A 181 -12.29 -0.29 0.65
N SER A 182 -13.49 -0.23 1.21
CA SER A 182 -14.35 0.95 1.18
C SER A 182 -14.72 1.36 2.59
N TRP A 183 -14.86 2.67 2.77
CA TRP A 183 -15.21 3.30 4.04
C TRP A 183 -16.44 4.17 3.83
N ASP A 184 -17.34 4.11 4.79
CA ASP A 184 -18.52 4.95 4.92
C ASP A 184 -18.41 5.69 6.25
N PHE A 185 -18.53 7.01 6.24
CA PHE A 185 -18.31 7.85 7.42
C PHE A 185 -19.60 8.34 8.07
N ASP A 186 -20.75 7.77 7.73
CA ASP A 186 -21.97 7.93 8.50
C ASP A 186 -22.90 6.71 8.42
N ASP A 187 -24.13 6.86 8.92
CA ASP A 187 -25.15 5.81 8.96
C ASP A 187 -26.49 6.28 8.38
N LYS A 188 -26.53 7.43 7.69
CA LYS A 188 -27.78 8.13 7.35
C LYS A 188 -28.38 7.71 6.02
N ASP A 189 -27.56 7.25 5.08
CA ASP A 189 -27.97 6.89 3.72
C ASP A 189 -27.67 5.42 3.37
N GLY A 190 -27.50 4.59 4.42
CA GLY A 190 -27.11 3.19 4.28
C GLY A 190 -25.60 3.05 4.11
N ILE A 191 -25.13 1.87 3.70
CA ILE A 191 -23.69 1.65 3.48
C ILE A 191 -23.32 2.21 2.11
N GLN A 192 -22.54 3.29 2.09
CA GLN A 192 -22.00 3.91 0.87
C GLN A 192 -20.48 3.74 0.73
N GLU A 193 -19.92 4.21 -0.39
CA GLU A 193 -18.47 4.31 -0.59
C GLU A 193 -18.05 5.78 -0.55
N ASP A 194 -17.76 6.29 0.64
CA ASP A 194 -17.25 7.66 0.83
C ASP A 194 -15.75 7.78 0.52
N ALA A 195 -15.01 6.71 0.77
CA ALA A 195 -13.58 6.63 0.48
C ALA A 195 -13.13 5.19 0.20
N VAL A 196 -12.07 5.08 -0.60
CA VAL A 196 -11.46 3.80 -0.99
C VAL A 196 -10.01 3.73 -0.56
N GLY A 197 -9.58 2.51 -0.24
CA GLY A 197 -8.18 2.19 0.03
C GLY A 197 -7.93 1.67 1.43
N GLN A 198 -6.83 0.92 1.55
CA GLN A 198 -6.42 0.31 2.82
C GLN A 198 -6.07 1.36 3.88
N TYR A 199 -5.64 2.55 3.45
CA TYR A 199 -5.30 3.69 4.29
C TYR A 199 -6.09 4.92 3.82
N VAL A 200 -6.81 5.56 4.74
CA VAL A 200 -7.61 6.75 4.47
C VAL A 200 -7.35 7.81 5.54
N ARG A 201 -7.15 9.06 5.11
CA ARG A 201 -7.08 10.22 6.00
C ARG A 201 -8.42 10.95 5.97
N ARG A 202 -9.07 11.10 7.14
CA ARG A 202 -10.41 11.72 7.27
C ARG A 202 -10.39 12.85 8.30
N GLN A 203 -11.21 13.87 8.07
CA GLN A 203 -11.48 14.95 9.02
C GLN A 203 -12.97 14.94 9.37
N PHE A 204 -13.30 14.94 10.65
CA PHE A 204 -14.70 15.02 11.11
C PHE A 204 -15.04 16.46 11.51
N ARG A 205 -16.02 17.05 10.81
CA ARG A 205 -16.40 18.48 10.95
C ARG A 205 -17.76 18.70 11.62
N LYS A 206 -18.40 17.63 12.08
CA LYS A 206 -19.66 17.70 12.82
C LYS A 206 -19.44 17.03 14.17
N PRO A 207 -19.77 17.70 15.29
CA PRO A 207 -19.69 17.07 16.60
C PRO A 207 -20.72 15.95 16.72
N GLY A 208 -20.50 15.03 17.65
CA GLY A 208 -21.39 13.89 17.91
C GLY A 208 -20.69 12.54 17.82
N THR A 209 -21.47 11.47 17.96
CA THR A 209 -20.99 10.11 17.74
C THR A 209 -21.31 9.70 16.31
N ILE A 210 -20.28 9.32 15.57
CA ILE A 210 -20.36 8.94 14.17
C ILE A 210 -20.01 7.46 14.08
N THR A 211 -20.89 6.68 13.46
CA THR A 211 -20.62 5.30 13.07
C THR A 211 -19.89 5.33 11.74
N VAL A 212 -18.74 4.68 11.66
CA VAL A 212 -17.99 4.51 10.42
C VAL A 212 -18.03 3.03 10.06
N THR A 213 -18.41 2.70 8.84
CA THR A 213 -18.47 1.34 8.35
C THR A 213 -17.28 1.06 7.43
N LEU A 214 -16.48 0.05 7.76
CA LEU A 214 -15.46 -0.51 6.90
C LEU A 214 -16.03 -1.73 6.18
N THR A 215 -15.89 -1.78 4.86
CA THR A 215 -16.20 -2.95 4.05
C THR A 215 -14.96 -3.42 3.30
N ILE A 216 -14.62 -4.70 3.46
CA ILE A 216 -13.53 -5.38 2.74
C ILE A 216 -14.14 -6.41 1.81
N SER A 217 -13.88 -6.31 0.51
CA SER A 217 -14.47 -7.16 -0.52
C SER A 217 -13.44 -7.81 -1.42
N ASP A 218 -13.81 -8.94 -2.03
CA ASP A 218 -13.06 -9.54 -3.13
C ASP A 218 -13.20 -8.67 -4.38
N GLN A 219 -12.08 -8.36 -5.04
CA GLN A 219 -12.01 -7.55 -6.25
C GLN A 219 -12.95 -8.03 -7.37
N PHE A 220 -13.17 -9.35 -7.44
CA PHE A 220 -13.98 -10.00 -8.46
C PHE A 220 -15.36 -10.42 -7.95
N GLY A 221 -15.71 -10.07 -6.70
CA GLY A 221 -17.02 -10.34 -6.10
C GLY A 221 -17.27 -11.83 -5.80
N LEU A 222 -16.23 -12.65 -5.72
CA LEU A 222 -16.39 -14.11 -5.63
C LEU A 222 -16.61 -14.63 -4.21
N LYS A 223 -16.17 -13.86 -3.22
CA LYS A 223 -16.31 -14.18 -1.81
C LYS A 223 -17.21 -13.15 -1.14
N LYS A 224 -17.94 -13.60 -0.12
CA LYS A 224 -18.73 -12.71 0.73
C LYS A 224 -17.82 -11.66 1.37
N ALA A 225 -18.21 -10.40 1.24
CA ALA A 225 -17.49 -9.29 1.85
C ALA A 225 -17.55 -9.35 3.38
N PHE A 226 -16.52 -8.81 4.02
CA PHE A 226 -16.47 -8.55 5.46
C PHE A 226 -16.86 -7.11 5.74
N SER A 227 -17.67 -6.87 6.76
CA SER A 227 -18.02 -5.52 7.19
C SER A 227 -17.89 -5.41 8.71
N THR A 228 -17.41 -4.26 9.18
CA THR A 228 -17.32 -3.94 10.60
C THR A 228 -17.46 -2.45 10.82
N THR A 229 -17.97 -2.07 11.98
CA THR A 229 -18.10 -0.66 12.38
C THR A 229 -16.99 -0.23 13.34
N LEU A 230 -16.70 1.06 13.34
CA LEU A 230 -15.94 1.78 14.37
C LEU A 230 -16.70 3.03 14.79
N LYS A 231 -16.48 3.49 16.03
CA LYS A 231 -17.18 4.65 16.59
C LYS A 231 -16.23 5.84 16.74
N ALA A 232 -16.60 6.97 16.17
CA ALA A 232 -15.87 8.23 16.36
C ALA A 232 -16.72 9.21 17.18
N LYS A 233 -16.29 9.49 18.41
CA LYS A 233 -16.85 10.56 19.23
C LYS A 233 -16.08 11.85 18.95
N VAL A 234 -16.77 12.83 18.39
CA VAL A 234 -16.22 14.15 18.04
C VAL A 234 -16.74 15.17 19.04
N ASN A 235 -15.84 15.72 19.85
CA ASN A 235 -16.16 16.71 20.85
C ASN A 235 -16.03 18.13 20.25
N PRO A 236 -16.94 19.05 20.62
CA PRO A 236 -16.88 20.45 20.20
C PRO A 236 -15.57 21.15 20.58
#